data_AF-A0A7K2JPU5-F1
#
_entry.id   AF-A0A7K2JPU5-F1
#
_cell.length_a   1.000
_cell.length_b   1.000
_cell.length_c   1.000
_cell.angle_alpha   90.00
_cell.angle_beta   90.00
_cell.angle_gamma   90.00
#
_symmetry.space_group_name_H-M   'P 1'
#
loop_
_entity.id
_entity.type
_entity.pdbx_description
1 polymer ?
#
loop_
_entity_poly.entity_id
_entity_poly.type
_entity_poly.pdbx_seq_one_letter_code
_entity_poly.pdbx_strand_id
1 'polypeptide(L)'
;VVVAPATFNTVNKWAAGLADTLALATLCEASGLGVPVAVLPCVADALAAHPAYRESLERLRGMGVRFGDPYAGETETDGSRPEFGWERALDLLTEH
;
A
#
# COMPACT_ATOMS: atom_id res chain seq x y z
N VAL A 1 -6.76 -4.80 8.97
CA VAL A 1 -6.52 -5.44 7.65
C VAL A 1 -5.11 -5.10 7.20
N VAL A 2 -4.38 -6.05 6.62
CA VAL A 2 -3.05 -5.81 6.03
C VAL A 2 -3.15 -5.95 4.51
N VAL A 3 -2.52 -5.03 3.78
CA VAL A 3 -2.34 -5.11 2.32
C VAL A 3 -0.85 -5.16 2.02
N ALA A 4 -0.38 -6.35 1.64
CA ALA A 4 1.02 -6.58 1.32
C ALA A 4 1.15 -7.74 0.32
N PRO A 5 1.97 -7.60 -0.74
CA PRO A 5 2.45 -6.33 -1.30
C PRO A 5 1.30 -5.51 -1.90
N ALA A 6 1.30 -4.19 -1.66
CA ALA A 6 0.40 -3.26 -2.33
C ALA A 6 1.07 -2.63 -3.54
N THR A 7 0.66 -3.06 -4.73
CA THR A 7 1.21 -2.55 -6.00
C THR A 7 0.61 -1.19 -6.37
N PHE A 8 1.23 -0.50 -7.34
CA PHE A 8 0.72 0.74 -7.94
C PHE A 8 -0.75 0.61 -8.39
N ASN A 9 -1.09 -0.51 -9.04
CA ASN A 9 -2.46 -0.78 -9.50
C ASN A 9 -3.43 -0.88 -8.33
N THR A 10 -3.07 -1.62 -7.27
CA THR A 10 -3.91 -1.77 -6.07
C THR A 10 -4.16 -0.42 -5.39
N VAL A 11 -3.10 0.37 -5.17
CA VAL A 11 -3.19 1.67 -4.49
C VAL A 11 -4.09 2.64 -5.27
N ASN A 12 -3.87 2.77 -6.58
CA ASN A 12 -4.62 3.73 -7.39
C ASN A 12 -6.09 3.32 -7.57
N LYS A 13 -6.35 2.03 -7.82
CA LYS A 13 -7.72 1.53 -7.95
C LYS A 13 -8.50 1.71 -6.65
N TRP A 14 -7.89 1.36 -5.52
CA TRP A 14 -8.54 1.51 -4.22
C TRP A 14 -8.83 2.97 -3.89
N ALA A 15 -7.86 3.88 -4.08
CA ALA A 15 -8.06 5.31 -3.85
C ALA A 15 -9.20 5.89 -4.71
N ALA A 16 -9.36 5.39 -5.95
CA ALA A 16 -10.44 5.76 -6.85
C ALA A 16 -11.79 5.08 -6.55
N GLY A 17 -11.85 4.15 -5.59
CA GLY A 17 -13.05 3.38 -5.25
C GLY A 17 -13.40 2.27 -6.25
N LEU A 18 -12.45 1.85 -7.08
CA LEU A 18 -12.65 0.75 -8.02
C LEU A 18 -12.58 -0.59 -7.28
N ALA A 19 -13.60 -1.43 -7.48
CA ALA A 19 -13.80 -2.71 -6.79
C ALA A 19 -13.90 -3.88 -7.77
N ASP A 20 -13.01 -3.93 -8.76
CA ASP A 20 -13.03 -4.91 -9.86
C ASP A 20 -12.31 -6.24 -9.55
N THR A 21 -11.80 -6.37 -8.33
CA THR A 21 -11.28 -7.62 -7.77
C THR A 21 -11.83 -7.82 -6.38
N LEU A 22 -11.89 -9.07 -5.90
CA LEU A 22 -12.34 -9.37 -4.53
C LEU A 22 -11.52 -8.58 -3.50
N ALA A 23 -10.20 -8.53 -3.65
CA ALA A 23 -9.34 -7.77 -2.75
C ALA A 23 -9.71 -6.28 -2.71
N LEU A 24 -9.90 -5.64 -3.87
CA LEU A 24 -10.31 -4.23 -3.93
C LEU A 24 -11.71 -4.00 -3.37
N ALA A 25 -12.67 -4.90 -3.63
CA ALA A 25 -14.00 -4.82 -3.05
C ALA A 25 -13.96 -4.86 -1.52
N THR A 26 -13.20 -5.80 -0.94
CA THR A 26 -12.99 -5.88 0.50
C THR A 26 -12.30 -4.63 1.06
N LEU A 27 -11.33 -4.04 0.35
CA LEU A 27 -10.67 -2.82 0.79
C LEU A 27 -11.59 -1.60 0.77
N CYS A 28 -12.43 -1.47 -0.26
CA CYS A 28 -13.44 -0.43 -0.33
C CYS A 28 -14.46 -0.57 0.82
N GLU A 29 -14.93 -1.80 1.10
CA GLU A 29 -15.84 -2.08 2.21
C GLU A 29 -15.19 -1.77 3.57
N ALA A 30 -13.97 -2.25 3.81
CA ALA A 30 -13.22 -2.00 5.05
C ALA A 30 -13.03 -0.50 5.30
N SER A 31 -12.80 0.27 4.23
CA SER A 31 -12.69 1.73 4.31
C SER A 31 -14.00 2.38 4.76
N GLY A 32 -15.14 1.93 4.22
CA GLY A 32 -16.47 2.42 4.61
C GLY A 32 -16.86 2.03 6.04
N LEU A 33 -16.35 0.90 6.54
CA LEU A 33 -16.57 0.41 7.90
C LEU A 33 -15.61 1.02 8.94
N GLY A 34 -14.67 1.87 8.53
CA GLY A 34 -13.67 2.45 9.43
C GLY A 34 -12.71 1.42 10.03
N VAL A 35 -12.53 0.27 9.37
CA VAL A 35 -11.63 -0.79 9.83
C VAL A 35 -10.17 -0.31 9.64
N PRO A 36 -9.31 -0.40 10.66
CA PRO A 36 -7.90 -0.03 10.51
C PRO A 36 -7.21 -0.85 9.42
N VAL A 37 -6.54 -0.16 8.48
CA VAL A 37 -5.80 -0.78 7.38
C VAL A 37 -4.35 -0.31 7.39
N ALA A 38 -3.43 -1.28 7.32
CA ALA A 38 -2.00 -1.07 7.13
C ALA A 38 -1.57 -1.59 5.76
N VAL A 39 -0.66 -0.87 5.11
CA VAL A 39 -0.23 -1.11 3.74
C VAL A 39 1.29 -1.16 3.67
N LEU A 40 1.84 -2.19 3.03
CA LEU A 40 3.24 -2.23 2.61
C LEU A 40 3.33 -2.06 1.10
N PRO A 41 3.71 -0.87 0.60
CA PRO A 41 3.84 -0.62 -0.83
C PRO A 41 4.96 -1.44 -1.45
N CYS A 42 4.67 -2.02 -2.62
CA CYS A 42 5.64 -2.67 -3.49
C CYS A 42 5.52 -2.06 -4.88
N VAL A 43 6.26 -0.97 -5.11
CA VAL A 43 6.11 -0.12 -6.29
C VAL A 43 7.49 0.31 -6.77
N ALA A 44 7.82 0.00 -8.02
CA ALA A 44 9.07 0.45 -8.64
C ALA A 44 9.13 1.98 -8.76
N ASP A 45 10.34 2.55 -8.70
CA ASP A 45 10.57 4.00 -8.65
C ASP A 45 9.89 4.78 -9.77
N ALA A 46 9.93 4.26 -11.00
CA ALA A 46 9.26 4.89 -12.14
C ALA A 46 7.74 5.04 -11.94
N LEU A 47 7.10 4.07 -11.28
CA LEU A 47 5.67 4.13 -10.95
C LEU A 47 5.42 4.98 -9.70
N ALA A 48 6.35 4.99 -8.74
CA ALA A 48 6.27 5.84 -7.55
C ALA A 48 6.35 7.34 -7.92
N ALA A 49 7.09 7.68 -8.98
CA ALA A 49 7.18 9.05 -9.51
C ALA A 49 5.89 9.54 -10.19
N HIS A 50 4.98 8.65 -10.59
CA HIS A 50 3.77 9.00 -11.30
C HIS A 50 2.80 9.83 -10.44
N PRO A 51 2.22 10.94 -10.92
CA PRO A 51 1.42 11.86 -10.11
C PRO A 51 0.19 11.20 -9.47
N ALA A 52 -0.53 10.35 -10.21
CA ALA A 52 -1.69 9.64 -9.68
C ALA A 52 -1.37 8.76 -8.45
N TYR A 53 -0.15 8.24 -8.33
CA TYR A 53 0.24 7.45 -7.16
C TYR A 53 0.35 8.32 -5.92
N ARG A 54 0.99 9.49 -6.05
CA ARG A 54 1.11 10.47 -4.96
C ARG A 54 -0.26 10.92 -4.46
N GLU A 55 -1.15 11.28 -5.38
CA GLU A 55 -2.53 11.67 -5.07
C GLU A 55 -3.32 10.53 -4.39
N SER A 56 -3.11 9.29 -4.86
CA SER A 56 -3.75 8.11 -4.27
C SER A 56 -3.26 7.83 -2.85
N LEU A 57 -1.96 7.99 -2.59
CA LEU A 57 -1.40 7.87 -1.25
C LEU A 57 -1.96 8.94 -0.30
N GLU A 58 -2.02 10.19 -0.75
CA GLU A 58 -2.61 11.30 0.04
C GLU A 58 -4.07 11.03 0.38
N ARG A 59 -4.86 10.58 -0.60
CA ARG A 59 -6.27 10.24 -0.40
C ARG A 59 -6.45 9.10 0.60
N LEU A 60 -5.71 8.01 0.45
CA LEU A 60 -5.81 6.86 1.35
C LEU A 60 -5.33 7.21 2.77
N ARG A 61 -4.28 8.03 2.92
CA ARG A 61 -3.89 8.57 4.23
C ARG A 61 -5.00 9.42 4.85
N GLY A 62 -5.67 10.24 4.05
CA GLY A 62 -6.86 10.99 4.48
C GLY A 62 -8.03 10.10 4.93
N MET A 63 -8.09 8.85 4.46
CA MET A 63 -9.04 7.82 4.89
C MET A 63 -8.58 7.05 6.14
N GLY A 64 -7.44 7.41 6.75
CA GLY A 64 -6.89 6.74 7.93
C GLY A 64 -6.04 5.50 7.63
N VAL A 65 -5.69 5.26 6.36
CA VAL A 65 -4.81 4.15 5.97
C VAL A 65 -3.37 4.46 6.36
N ARG A 66 -2.71 3.49 6.99
CA ARG A 66 -1.31 3.60 7.43
C ARG A 66 -0.39 2.92 6.44
N PHE A 67 0.70 3.59 6.10
CA PHE A 67 1.67 3.11 5.12
C PHE A 67 3.01 2.85 5.81
N GLY A 68 3.56 1.65 5.58
CA GLY A 68 4.95 1.37 5.89
C GLY A 68 5.89 1.89 4.81
N ASP A 69 7.18 1.69 5.03
CA ASP A 69 8.20 2.10 4.07
C ASP A 69 7.99 1.41 2.72
N PRO A 70 8.13 2.15 1.61
CA PRO A 70 7.99 1.59 0.28
C PRO A 70 9.12 0.61 -0.01
N TYR A 71 8.77 -0.51 -0.64
CA TYR A 71 9.71 -1.46 -1.20
C TYR A 71 9.71 -1.32 -2.73
N ALA A 72 10.83 -0.87 -3.30
CA ALA A 72 10.97 -0.72 -4.75
C ALA A 72 11.44 -2.01 -5.44
N GLY A 73 11.96 -2.98 -4.68
CA GLY A 73 12.51 -4.24 -5.21
C GLY A 73 13.76 -4.07 -6.07
N GLU A 74 14.40 -2.90 -5.97
CA GLU A 74 15.64 -2.60 -6.65
C GLU A 74 16.78 -3.43 -6.07
N THR A 75 17.78 -3.68 -6.90
CA THR A 75 18.97 -4.43 -6.49
C THR A 75 19.91 -3.45 -5.83
N GLU A 76 20.36 -3.79 -4.61
CA GLU A 76 21.38 -3.02 -3.90
C GLU A 76 22.67 -2.97 -4.73
N THR A 77 23.56 -2.03 -4.40
CA THR A 77 24.82 -1.84 -5.15
C THR A 77 25.69 -3.10 -5.17
N ASP A 78 25.52 -4.00 -4.20
CA ASP A 78 26.25 -5.28 -4.08
C ASP A 78 25.61 -6.46 -4.84
N GLY A 79 24.50 -6.24 -5.55
CA GLY A 79 23.78 -7.29 -6.28
C GLY A 79 22.75 -8.06 -5.44
N SER A 80 22.63 -7.79 -4.13
CA SER A 80 21.59 -8.36 -3.29
C SER A 80 20.24 -7.67 -3.53
N ARG A 81 19.15 -8.39 -3.28
CA ARG A 81 17.81 -7.80 -3.23
C ARG A 81 17.41 -7.64 -1.78
N PRO A 82 16.91 -6.46 -1.37
CA PRO A 82 16.38 -6.30 -0.03
C PRO A 82 15.25 -7.29 0.20
N GLU A 83 15.12 -7.82 1.41
CA GLU A 83 14.01 -8.72 1.75
C GLU A 83 12.72 -7.91 1.94
N PHE A 84 11.60 -8.45 1.48
CA PHE A 84 10.30 -7.82 1.69
C PHE A 84 9.86 -8.06 3.15
N GLY A 85 9.91 -7.01 3.98
CA GLY A 85 9.62 -7.07 5.41
C GLY A 85 8.13 -7.24 5.74
N TRP A 86 7.57 -8.43 5.51
CA TRP A 86 6.16 -8.77 5.74
C TRP A 86 5.63 -8.41 7.13
N GLU A 87 6.42 -8.69 8.17
CA GLU A 87 6.05 -8.49 9.57
C GLU A 87 5.82 -7.00 9.90
N ARG A 88 6.46 -6.08 9.17
CA ARG A 88 6.36 -4.62 9.39
C ARG A 88 4.93 -4.08 9.22
N ALA A 89 4.07 -4.82 8.52
CA ALA A 89 2.66 -4.44 8.40
C ALA A 89 1.90 -4.55 9.73
N LEU A 90 2.33 -5.45 10.61
CA LEU A 90 1.70 -5.67 11.90
C LEU A 90 2.02 -4.54 12.87
N ASP A 91 3.25 -4.01 12.83
CA ASP A 91 3.68 -2.87 13.64
C ASP A 91 2.76 -1.64 13.42
N LEU A 92 2.35 -1.41 12.17
CA LEU A 92 1.43 -0.32 11.80
C LEU A 92 0.01 -0.49 12.40
N LEU A 93 -0.35 -1.70 12.82
CA LEU A 93 -1.66 -2.00 13.40
C LEU A 93 -1.62 -2.03 14.94
N THR A 94 -0.46 -2.23 15.55
CA THR A 94 -0.29 -2.37 17.01
C THR A 94 0.03 -1.05 17.73
N GLU A 95 0.43 0.01 17.03
CA GLU A 95 0.64 1.32 17.67
C GLU A 95 -0.69 1.92 18.17
N HIS A 96 -0.79 2.02 19.50
CA HIS A 96 -1.85 2.63 20.31
C HIS A 96 -1.35 3.87 21.02
#